data_AF-A0AAV4GMG6-F1
#
_entry.id   AF-A0AAV4GMG6-F1
#
_cell.length_a   1.000
_cell.length_b   1.000
_cell.length_c   1.000
_cell.angle_alpha   90.00
_cell.angle_beta   90.00
_cell.angle_gamma   90.00
#
_symmetry.space_group_name_H-M   'P 1'
#
loop_
_entity.id
_entity.type
_entity.pdbx_description
1 polymer ?
#
loop_
_entity_poly.entity_id
_entity_poly.type
_entity_poly.pdbx_seq_one_letter_code
_entity_poly.pdbx_strand_id
1 'polypeptide(L)'
;MLPLHALLFFVEGTKLKTVEHLKYLIRIFFNDGTLDKEINARILKASQALGRLRMRVLRKLNIRYCMKMKVCHDIVFIGLLYGCETWTRYKGHLRQLKQFHHMHCL
;
A
#
# COMPACT_ATOMS: atom_id res chain seq x y z
N MET A 1 -26.72 -4.20 -22.81
CA MET A 1 -25.62 -3.21 -22.87
C MET A 1 -26.22 -1.81 -22.71
N LEU A 2 -26.10 -1.21 -21.54
CA LEU A 2 -26.41 0.20 -21.24
C LEU A 2 -25.25 0.72 -20.37
N PRO A 3 -24.73 1.94 -20.60
CA PRO A 3 -23.54 2.42 -19.92
C PRO A 3 -23.88 2.72 -18.45
N LEU A 4 -23.03 2.25 -17.52
CA LEU A 4 -23.17 2.56 -16.10
C LEU A 4 -23.13 4.09 -15.95
N HIS A 5 -24.30 4.66 -15.67
CA HIS A 5 -24.53 6.07 -15.40
C HIS A 5 -23.50 6.61 -14.40
N ALA A 6 -22.83 7.71 -14.74
CA ALA A 6 -22.05 8.48 -13.79
C ALA A 6 -22.99 8.95 -12.66
N LEU A 7 -22.86 8.35 -11.47
CA LEU A 7 -23.62 8.79 -10.29
C LEU A 7 -23.26 10.25 -9.98
N LEU A 8 -24.27 11.12 -9.96
CA LEU A 8 -24.13 12.53 -9.62
C LEU A 8 -24.38 12.71 -8.12
N PHE A 9 -23.31 13.00 -7.39
CA PHE A 9 -23.37 13.29 -5.96
C PHE A 9 -23.41 14.80 -5.73
N PHE A 10 -24.31 15.26 -4.86
CA PHE A 10 -24.44 16.67 -4.49
C PHE A 10 -24.18 16.83 -2.99
N VAL A 11 -23.42 17.86 -2.61
CA VAL A 11 -23.20 18.28 -1.22
C VAL A 11 -23.60 19.75 -1.13
N GLU A 12 -24.57 20.08 -0.28
CA GLU A 12 -25.08 21.45 -0.10
C GLU A 12 -25.47 22.14 -1.43
N GLY A 13 -26.09 21.38 -2.34
CA GLY A 13 -26.48 21.87 -3.67
C GLY A 13 -25.34 21.95 -4.70
N THR A 14 -24.09 21.70 -4.30
CA THR A 14 -22.94 21.67 -5.20
C THR A 14 -22.70 20.26 -5.74
N LYS A 15 -22.68 20.12 -7.07
CA LYS A 15 -22.34 18.85 -7.74
C LYS A 15 -20.86 18.52 -7.55
N LEU A 16 -20.58 17.36 -6.95
CA LEU A 16 -19.23 16.86 -6.80
C LEU A 16 -18.66 16.39 -8.14
N LYS A 17 -17.41 16.74 -8.39
CA LYS A 17 -16.67 16.29 -9.58
C LYS A 17 -16.20 14.85 -9.38
N THR A 18 -16.51 13.98 -10.34
CA THR A 18 -15.90 12.65 -10.41
C THR A 18 -14.43 12.78 -10.80
N VAL A 19 -13.54 12.17 -10.03
CA VAL A 19 -12.10 12.14 -10.28
C VAL A 19 -11.64 10.70 -10.48
N GLU A 20 -10.65 10.51 -11.36
CA GLU A 20 -10.11 9.17 -11.64
C GLU A 20 -9.40 8.58 -10.41
N HIS A 21 -8.68 9.42 -9.68
CA HIS A 21 -8.02 9.06 -8.43
C HIS A 21 -8.21 10.18 -7.40
N LEU A 22 -8.51 9.79 -6.17
CA LEU A 22 -8.63 10.69 -5.03
C LEU A 22 -7.57 10.31 -4.01
N LYS A 23 -6.62 11.21 -3.77
CA LYS A 23 -5.66 11.05 -2.69
C LYS A 23 -6.26 11.62 -1.41
N TYR A 24 -6.45 10.77 -0.41
CA TYR A 24 -6.89 11.18 0.91
C TYR A 24 -5.96 10.59 1.96
N LEU A 25 -5.34 11.47 2.74
CA LEU A 25 -4.28 11.13 3.70
C LEU A 25 -3.16 10.32 3.00
N ILE A 26 -3.00 9.06 3.39
CA ILE A 26 -1.97 8.13 2.90
C ILE A 26 -2.54 7.18 1.83
N ARG A 27 -3.85 7.27 1.54
CA ARG A 27 -4.59 6.38 0.64
C ARG A 27 -4.85 7.03 -0.71
N ILE A 28 -4.93 6.20 -1.74
CA ILE A 28 -5.36 6.60 -3.08
C ILE A 28 -6.56 5.72 -3.42
N PHE A 29 -7.71 6.37 -3.58
CA PHE A 29 -8.93 5.74 -4.07
C PHE A 29 -8.97 5.89 -5.58
N PHE A 30 -9.38 4.84 -6.28
CA PHE A 30 -9.53 4.84 -7.73
C PHE A 30 -11.01 4.71 -8.08
N ASN A 31 -11.42 5.35 -9.18
CA ASN A 31 -12.82 5.33 -9.64
C ASN A 31 -13.29 3.93 -10.07
N ASP A 32 -12.37 3.00 -10.35
CA ASP A 32 -12.68 1.59 -10.61
C ASP A 32 -13.03 0.80 -9.33
N GLY A 33 -12.89 1.41 -8.14
CA GLY A 33 -13.17 0.81 -6.85
C GLY A 33 -12.19 -0.31 -6.46
N THR A 34 -11.15 -0.57 -7.26
CA THR A 34 -10.20 -1.64 -7.03
C THR A 34 -9.10 -1.22 -6.06
N LEU A 35 -8.58 -2.19 -5.30
CA LEU A 35 -7.44 -1.99 -4.40
C LEU A 35 -6.10 -2.26 -5.07
N ASP A 36 -6.09 -2.91 -6.24
CA ASP A 36 -4.88 -3.39 -6.90
C ASP A 36 -3.85 -2.29 -7.15
N LYS A 37 -4.29 -1.14 -7.67
CA LYS A 37 -3.42 0.01 -7.93
C LYS A 37 -2.83 0.59 -6.65
N GLU A 38 -3.61 0.64 -5.57
CA GLU A 38 -3.14 1.10 -4.25
C GLU A 38 -2.10 0.12 -3.67
N ILE A 39 -2.38 -1.18 -3.73
CA ILE A 39 -1.51 -2.25 -3.25
C ILE A 39 -0.17 -2.23 -4.00
N ASN A 40 -0.22 -2.17 -5.33
CA ASN A 40 0.98 -2.11 -6.16
C ASN A 40 1.83 -0.87 -5.85
N ALA A 41 1.19 0.29 -5.66
CA ALA A 41 1.89 1.51 -5.26
C ALA A 41 2.57 1.39 -3.88
N ARG A 42 1.93 0.69 -2.92
CA ARG A 42 2.50 0.44 -1.58
C ARG A 42 3.66 -0.54 -1.62
N ILE A 43 3.51 -1.64 -2.36
CA ILE A 43 4.61 -2.61 -2.59
C ILE A 43 5.81 -1.91 -3.21
N LEU A 44 5.61 -1.06 -4.21
CA LEU A 44 6.68 -0.29 -4.83
C LEU A 44 7.38 0.63 -3.81
N LYS A 45 6.62 1.37 -2.98
CA LYS A 45 7.18 2.24 -1.94
C LYS A 45 7.97 1.47 -0.88
N ALA A 46 7.43 0.34 -0.40
CA ALA A 46 8.10 -0.54 0.54
C ALA A 46 9.41 -1.10 -0.05
N SER A 47 9.37 -1.52 -1.32
CA SER A 47 10.55 -2.02 -2.04
C SER A 47 11.63 -0.95 -2.19
N GLN A 48 11.25 0.29 -2.51
CA GLN A 48 12.18 1.41 -2.58
C GLN A 48 12.80 1.74 -1.21
N ALA A 49 11.99 1.74 -0.14
CA ALA A 49 12.48 1.98 1.22
C ALA A 49 13.49 0.89 1.62
N LEU A 50 13.15 -0.38 1.37
CA LEU A 50 14.04 -1.51 1.63
C LEU A 50 15.33 -1.41 0.81
N GLY A 51 15.24 -1.03 -0.47
CA GLY A 51 16.40 -0.78 -1.33
C GLY A 51 17.35 0.27 -0.76
N ARG A 52 16.82 1.39 -0.25
CA ARG A 52 17.62 2.44 0.41
C ARG A 52 18.31 1.95 1.69
N LEU A 53 17.67 1.05 2.44
CA LEU A 53 18.20 0.49 3.67
C LEU A 53 19.14 -0.68 3.48
N ARG A 54 19.09 -1.34 2.33
CA ARG A 54 19.92 -2.50 2.02
C ARG A 54 21.41 -2.19 2.22
N MET A 55 21.88 -1.05 1.71
CA MET A 55 23.29 -0.65 1.86
C MET A 55 23.62 -0.09 3.24
N ARG A 56 22.66 0.56 3.90
CA ARG A 56 22.88 1.29 5.17
C ARG A 56 22.79 0.38 6.39
N VAL A 57 21.93 -0.64 6.36
CA VAL A 57 21.64 -1.51 7.50
C VAL A 57 21.86 -2.97 7.14
N LEU A 58 21.22 -3.46 6.07
CA LEU A 58 21.16 -4.91 5.83
C LEU A 58 22.50 -5.53 5.43
N ARG A 59 23.32 -4.81 4.63
CA ARG A 59 24.66 -5.25 4.20
C ARG A 59 25.77 -4.93 5.21
N LYS A 60 25.49 -4.19 6.28
CA LYS A 60 26.52 -3.83 7.26
C LYS A 60 26.85 -5.01 8.17
N LEU A 61 28.13 -5.40 8.23
CA LEU A 61 28.57 -6.55 9.04
C LEU A 61 28.55 -6.27 10.55
N ASN A 62 28.68 -5.00 10.94
CA ASN A 62 28.70 -4.56 12.34
C ASN A 62 27.31 -4.42 12.98
N ILE A 63 26.22 -4.72 12.26
CA ILE A 63 24.86 -4.68 12.78
C ILE A 63 24.38 -6.08 13.07
N ARG A 64 23.88 -6.31 14.29
CA ARG A 64 23.33 -7.60 14.72
C ARG A 64 22.21 -8.06 13.80
N TYR A 65 22.18 -9.35 13.49
CA TYR A 65 21.18 -9.95 12.61
C TYR A 65 19.74 -9.70 13.09
N CYS A 66 19.48 -9.82 14.40
CA CYS A 66 18.16 -9.53 14.98
C CYS A 66 17.69 -8.09 14.72
N MET A 67 18.61 -7.12 14.72
CA MET A 67 18.29 -5.71 14.43
C MET A 67 17.96 -5.51 12.95
N LYS A 68 18.67 -6.20 12.05
CA LYS A 68 18.38 -6.19 10.61
C LYS A 68 16.99 -6.73 10.32
N MET A 69 16.64 -7.86 10.93
CA MET A 69 15.31 -8.46 10.81
C MET A 69 14.23 -7.52 11.34
N LYS A 70 14.45 -6.90 12.51
CA LYS A 70 13.49 -5.95 13.10
C LYS A 70 13.26 -4.73 12.21
N VAL A 71 14.34 -4.14 11.68
CA VAL A 71 14.25 -2.99 10.75
C VAL A 71 13.55 -3.38 9.45
N CYS A 72 13.86 -4.54 8.86
CA CYS A 72 13.14 -5.06 7.69
C CYS A 72 11.65 -5.22 7.99
N HIS A 73 11.33 -5.92 9.08
CA HIS A 73 9.97 -6.18 9.51
C HIS A 73 9.18 -4.88 9.68
N ASP A 74 9.69 -3.92 10.45
CA ASP A 74 8.98 -2.68 10.77
C ASP A 74 8.71 -1.85 9.51
N ILE A 75 9.62 -1.86 8.54
CA ILE A 75 9.49 -1.05 7.33
C ILE A 75 8.56 -1.68 6.32
N VAL A 76 8.61 -3.01 6.20
CA VAL A 76 7.62 -3.73 5.40
C VAL A 76 6.25 -3.64 6.06
N PHE A 77 6.17 -3.75 7.39
CA PHE A 77 4.93 -3.59 8.14
C PHE A 77 4.33 -2.19 7.94
N ILE A 78 5.10 -1.13 8.14
CA ILE A 78 4.63 0.25 7.93
C ILE A 78 4.25 0.49 6.46
N GLY A 79 5.08 0.05 5.51
CA GLY A 79 4.85 0.28 4.09
C GLY A 79 3.65 -0.47 3.52
N LEU A 80 3.41 -1.69 4.02
CA LEU A 80 2.34 -2.55 3.53
C LEU A 80 1.06 -2.39 4.34
N LEU A 81 1.12 -2.51 5.66
CA LEU A 81 -0.05 -2.74 6.52
C LEU A 81 -0.65 -1.45 7.10
N TYR A 82 0.10 -0.36 7.18
CA TYR A 82 -0.42 0.89 7.74
C TYR A 82 -1.56 1.46 6.86
N GLY A 83 -2.81 1.33 7.31
CA GLY A 83 -4.01 1.73 6.56
C GLY A 83 -4.76 0.61 5.83
N CYS A 84 -4.21 -0.63 5.79
CA CYS A 84 -4.95 -1.82 5.36
C CYS A 84 -6.11 -2.16 6.31
N GLU A 85 -6.08 -1.65 7.54
CA GLU A 85 -7.17 -1.75 8.52
C GLU A 85 -8.51 -1.25 7.96
N THR A 86 -8.46 -0.33 6.99
CA THR A 86 -9.63 0.28 6.34
C THR A 86 -9.96 -0.34 4.97
N TRP A 87 -9.27 -1.41 4.57
CA TRP A 87 -9.54 -2.11 3.32
C TRP A 87 -10.68 -3.10 3.49
N THR A 88 -11.59 -3.14 2.52
CA THR A 88 -12.55 -4.24 2.38
C THR A 88 -11.75 -5.53 2.22
N ARG A 89 -11.86 -6.44 3.20
CA ARG A 89 -10.94 -7.59 3.37
C ARG A 89 -11.00 -8.59 2.21
N TYR A 90 -10.24 -8.35 1.15
CA TYR A 90 -10.01 -9.34 0.10
C TYR A 90 -8.84 -10.26 0.49
N LYS A 91 -9.13 -11.56 0.63
CA LYS A 91 -8.16 -12.60 1.02
C LYS A 91 -6.93 -12.67 0.08
N GLY A 92 -7.10 -12.36 -1.21
CA GLY A 92 -6.04 -12.38 -2.22
C GLY A 92 -4.95 -11.34 -1.96
N HIS A 93 -5.34 -10.10 -1.65
CA HIS A 93 -4.39 -9.02 -1.38
C HIS A 93 -3.59 -9.25 -0.10
N LEU A 94 -4.23 -9.77 0.96
CA LEU A 94 -3.53 -10.19 2.18
C LEU A 94 -2.47 -11.26 1.90
N ARG A 95 -2.74 -12.20 0.98
CA ARG A 95 -1.77 -13.22 0.57
C ARG A 95 -0.56 -12.61 -0.15
N GLN A 96 -0.79 -11.67 -1.07
CA GLN A 96 0.30 -10.96 -1.76
C GLN A 96 1.20 -10.18 -0.79
N LEU A 97 0.60 -9.45 0.16
CA LEU A 97 1.36 -8.70 1.17
C LEU A 97 2.18 -9.62 2.08
N LYS A 98 1.59 -10.75 2.53
CA LYS A 98 2.31 -11.75 3.33
C LYS A 98 3.48 -12.38 2.56
N GLN A 99 3.29 -12.68 1.27
CA GLN A 99 4.35 -13.23 0.44
C GLN A 99 5.52 -12.26 0.29
N PHE A 100 5.25 -10.96 0.06
CA PHE A 100 6.29 -9.94 0.03
C PHE A 100 7.06 -9.88 1.36
N HIS A 101 6.35 -9.91 2.50
CA HIS A 101 6.99 -9.93 3.80
C HIS A 101 7.93 -11.13 3.99
N HIS A 102 7.48 -12.33 3.63
CA HIS A 102 8.30 -13.54 3.73
C HIS A 102 9.54 -13.51 2.83
N MET A 103 9.46 -12.94 1.62
CA MET A 103 10.58 -12.90 0.68
C MET A 103 11.66 -11.86 1.05
N HIS A 104 11.29 -10.84 1.81
CA HIS A 104 12.14 -9.66 2.04
C HIS A 104 12.59 -9.46 3.49
N CYS A 105 11.91 -10.08 4.48
CA CYS A 105 12.16 -9.88 5.91
C CYS A 105 12.56 -11.15 6.67
N LEU A 106 12.17 -12.33 6.18
CA LEU A 106 12.52 -13.65 6.71
C LEU A 106 13.57 -14.29 5.80
#